data_AF-A0A2N1A0D3-F1
#
_entry.id   AF-A0A2N1A0D3-F1
#
_cell.length_a   1.000
_cell.length_b   1.000
_cell.length_c   1.000
_cell.angle_alpha   90.00
_cell.angle_beta   90.00
_cell.angle_gamma   90.00
#
_symmetry.space_group_name_H-M   'P 1'
#
loop_
_entity.id
_entity.type
_entity.pdbx_description
1 polymer ?
#
loop_
_entity_poly.entity_id
_entity_poly.type
_entity_poly.pdbx_seq_one_letter_code
_entity_poly.pdbx_strand_id
1 'polypeptide(L)'
;MIEIRKDIDGEEGGSLVVQIEQVKNFLHGEALKVRHFENIKYIMLGNQVSYNDAHSRYAEFLQGKEGLKIRPFGAHGVDMSDFFATSHGTTSFDTFSIYMCNLGLLIGLKELMDSGQSYKALMDDYKVVKSHCKQVQEKLVPEEVLVWRNKVAAHYALADARKDDNLATLMQSVNSWPCYSGSYYAVGAFKFGLGDDVSQIPEWSLTKVYDSLCPDVFSKPLPSNLGETFKAAVEKEKSEATQ
;
A
#
# COMPACT_ATOMS: atom_id res chain seq x y z
N MET A 1 7.84 -26.78 -7.63
CA MET A 1 7.97 -26.64 -9.08
C MET A 1 6.61 -26.20 -9.59
N ILE A 2 6.46 -24.93 -10.00
CA ILE A 2 5.19 -24.45 -10.54
C ILE A 2 5.18 -24.89 -12.01
N GLU A 3 4.39 -25.91 -12.34
CA GLU A 3 4.14 -26.28 -13.72
C GLU A 3 3.35 -25.15 -14.39
N ILE A 4 4.03 -24.37 -15.21
CA ILE A 4 3.36 -23.51 -16.19
C ILE A 4 2.69 -24.49 -17.15
N ARG A 5 1.37 -24.66 -17.03
CA ARG A 5 0.58 -25.42 -18.01
C ARG A 5 0.88 -24.82 -19.37
N LYS A 6 1.53 -25.61 -20.24
CA LYS A 6 1.54 -25.31 -21.66
C LYS A 6 0.09 -25.36 -22.10
N ASP A 7 -0.42 -24.25 -22.60
CA ASP A 7 -1.73 -24.22 -23.20
C ASP A 7 -1.80 -25.30 -24.28
N ILE A 8 -2.81 -26.14 -24.14
CA ILE A 8 -3.14 -27.23 -25.04
C ILE A 8 -3.61 -26.56 -26.33
N ASP A 9 -2.91 -26.88 -27.41
CA ASP A 9 -3.33 -26.70 -28.80
C ASP A 9 -3.69 -25.27 -29.25
N GLY A 10 -2.67 -24.49 -29.65
CA GLY A 10 -2.81 -23.56 -30.78
C GLY A 10 -3.49 -22.21 -30.54
N GLU A 11 -3.90 -21.87 -29.31
CA GLU A 11 -4.35 -20.52 -28.99
C GLU A 11 -3.21 -19.64 -28.45
N GLU A 12 -3.13 -18.43 -29.00
CA GLU A 12 -2.12 -17.41 -28.76
C GLU A 12 -2.12 -16.92 -27.31
N GLY A 13 -0.93 -16.74 -26.73
CA GLY A 13 -0.73 -15.91 -25.54
C GLY A 13 -1.17 -16.52 -24.21
N GLY A 14 -0.26 -17.30 -23.59
CA GLY A 14 -0.48 -17.88 -22.27
C GLY A 14 -0.97 -16.85 -21.25
N SER A 15 -2.13 -17.11 -20.68
CA SER A 15 -2.92 -16.13 -19.94
C SER A 15 -2.18 -15.66 -18.68
N LEU A 16 -1.55 -14.47 -18.75
CA LEU A 16 -0.94 -13.78 -17.60
C LEU A 16 -1.96 -13.46 -16.49
N VAL A 17 -3.25 -13.76 -16.71
CA VAL A 17 -4.34 -13.59 -15.74
C VAL A 17 -4.00 -14.29 -14.43
N VAL A 18 -3.44 -15.50 -14.45
CA VAL A 18 -3.13 -16.23 -13.21
C VAL A 18 -2.09 -15.48 -12.38
N GLN A 19 -1.02 -15.01 -13.02
CA GLN A 19 0.07 -14.26 -12.36
C GLN A 19 -0.42 -12.90 -11.87
N ILE A 20 -1.26 -12.22 -12.65
CA ILE A 20 -1.91 -10.96 -12.26
C ILE A 20 -2.77 -11.18 -11.01
N GLU A 21 -3.62 -12.21 -11.00
CA GLU A 21 -4.47 -12.50 -9.85
C GLU A 21 -3.66 -12.95 -8.62
N GLN A 22 -2.55 -13.67 -8.80
CA GLN A 22 -1.62 -13.98 -7.70
C GLN A 22 -1.07 -12.71 -7.06
N VAL A 23 -0.60 -11.76 -7.88
CA VAL A 23 -0.07 -10.48 -7.38
C VAL A 23 -1.17 -9.65 -6.72
N LYS A 24 -2.38 -9.58 -7.30
CA LYS A 24 -3.52 -8.89 -6.68
C LYS A 24 -3.91 -9.48 -5.33
N ASN A 25 -3.97 -10.82 -5.22
CA ASN A 25 -4.28 -11.49 -3.96
C ASN A 25 -3.20 -11.25 -2.90
N PHE A 26 -1.92 -11.23 -3.32
CA PHE A 26 -0.82 -10.89 -2.42
C PHE A 26 -0.92 -9.45 -1.90
N LEU A 27 -1.15 -8.48 -2.79
CA LEU A 27 -1.35 -7.07 -2.44
C LEU A 27 -2.56 -6.87 -1.51
N HIS A 28 -3.66 -7.59 -1.77
CA HIS A 28 -4.81 -7.61 -0.87
C HIS A 28 -4.45 -8.16 0.51
N GLY A 29 -3.68 -9.25 0.60
CA GLY A 29 -3.20 -9.80 1.88
C GLY A 29 -2.36 -8.80 2.67
N GLU A 30 -1.45 -8.08 2.01
CA GLU A 30 -0.66 -7.02 2.65
C GLU A 30 -1.54 -5.86 3.13
N ALA A 31 -2.51 -5.43 2.32
CA ALA A 31 -3.45 -4.38 2.70
C ALA A 31 -4.38 -4.78 3.86
N LEU A 32 -4.87 -6.03 3.87
CA LEU A 32 -5.62 -6.60 4.98
C LEU A 32 -4.82 -6.61 6.28
N LYS A 33 -3.55 -7.03 6.21
CA LYS A 33 -2.64 -7.04 7.36
C LYS A 33 -2.48 -5.63 7.93
N VAL A 34 -2.20 -4.63 7.11
CA VAL A 34 -2.07 -3.24 7.58
C VAL A 34 -3.39 -2.72 8.15
N ARG A 35 -4.53 -2.95 7.48
CA ARG A 35 -5.86 -2.56 8.00
C ARG A 35 -6.16 -3.17 9.37
N HIS A 36 -5.79 -4.44 9.57
CA HIS A 36 -5.92 -5.10 10.86
C HIS A 36 -5.13 -4.38 11.95
N PHE A 37 -3.87 -4.03 11.70
CA PHE A 37 -3.06 -3.26 12.64
C PHE A 37 -3.59 -1.84 12.88
N GLU A 38 -4.11 -1.16 11.86
CA GLU A 38 -4.72 0.16 12.02
C GLU A 38 -5.92 0.12 12.96
N ASN A 39 -6.78 -0.89 12.80
CA ASN A 39 -7.95 -1.09 13.65
C ASN A 39 -7.55 -1.47 15.08
N ILE A 40 -6.53 -2.31 15.26
CA ILE A 40 -5.99 -2.62 16.59
C ILE A 40 -5.39 -1.39 17.25
N LYS A 41 -4.55 -0.63 16.55
CA LYS A 41 -3.95 0.60 17.08
C LYS A 41 -5.03 1.60 17.48
N TYR A 42 -6.10 1.70 16.69
CA TYR A 42 -7.25 2.54 17.02
C TYR A 42 -7.89 2.14 18.36
N ILE A 43 -8.14 0.84 18.57
CA ILE A 43 -8.70 0.31 19.82
C ILE A 43 -7.73 0.52 20.99
N MET A 44 -6.43 0.22 20.81
CA MET A 44 -5.40 0.40 21.84
C MET A 44 -5.41 1.83 22.37
N LEU A 45 -5.38 2.81 21.48
CA LEU A 45 -5.31 4.22 21.84
C LEU A 45 -6.63 4.73 22.43
N GLY A 46 -7.78 4.37 21.84
CA GLY A 46 -9.08 4.84 22.29
C GLY A 46 -9.59 4.19 23.58
N ASN A 47 -9.10 3.00 23.93
CA ASN A 47 -9.41 2.30 25.18
C ASN A 47 -8.27 2.28 26.20
N GLN A 48 -7.05 2.73 25.84
CA GLN A 48 -5.84 2.66 26.66
C GLN A 48 -5.53 1.23 27.12
N VAL A 49 -5.57 0.29 26.18
CA VAL A 49 -5.39 -1.15 26.43
C VAL A 49 -4.14 -1.68 25.71
N SER A 50 -3.68 -2.85 26.14
CA SER A 50 -2.55 -3.53 25.49
C SER A 50 -2.91 -4.02 24.09
N TYR A 51 -1.90 -4.38 23.29
CA TYR A 51 -2.09 -4.98 21.97
C TYR A 51 -2.96 -6.25 22.03
N ASN A 52 -2.70 -7.15 22.98
CA ASN A 52 -3.44 -8.41 23.11
C ASN A 52 -4.91 -8.19 23.47
N ASP A 53 -5.19 -7.21 24.34
CA ASP A 53 -6.55 -6.84 24.70
C ASP A 53 -7.29 -6.21 23.51
N ALA A 54 -6.63 -5.30 22.79
CA ALA A 54 -7.20 -4.67 21.60
C ALA A 54 -7.47 -5.70 20.48
N HIS A 55 -6.55 -6.65 20.26
CA HIS A 55 -6.73 -7.74 19.31
C HIS A 55 -7.92 -8.62 19.67
N SER A 56 -8.07 -9.00 20.95
CA SER A 56 -9.21 -9.80 21.43
C SER A 56 -10.54 -9.07 21.22
N ARG A 57 -10.61 -7.79 21.58
CA ARG A 57 -11.80 -6.95 21.35
C ARG A 57 -12.14 -6.78 19.87
N TYR A 58 -11.13 -6.64 19.02
CA TYR A 58 -11.35 -6.58 17.58
C TYR A 58 -11.92 -7.88 17.03
N ALA A 59 -11.43 -9.03 17.51
CA ALA A 59 -11.97 -10.34 17.14
C ALA A 59 -13.44 -10.52 17.60
N GLU A 60 -13.78 -10.07 18.81
CA GLU A 60 -15.16 -10.09 19.31
C GLU A 60 -16.09 -9.18 18.49
N PHE A 61 -15.60 -8.00 18.11
CA PHE A 61 -16.32 -7.07 17.23
C PHE A 61 -16.61 -7.70 15.86
N LEU A 62 -15.61 -8.35 15.24
CA LEU A 62 -15.79 -9.06 13.97
C LEU A 62 -16.79 -10.23 14.09
N GLN A 63 -16.98 -10.79 15.28
CA GLN A 63 -17.97 -11.83 15.58
C GLN A 63 -19.36 -11.27 15.94
N GLY A 64 -19.53 -9.94 15.96
CA GLY A 64 -20.78 -9.27 16.34
C GLY A 64 -21.15 -9.42 17.82
N LYS A 65 -20.18 -9.76 18.68
CA LYS A 65 -20.45 -10.14 20.08
C LYS A 65 -20.64 -8.97 21.03
N GLU A 66 -20.21 -7.75 20.69
CA GLU A 66 -20.49 -6.52 21.44
C GLU A 66 -20.17 -5.28 20.58
N GLY A 67 -20.78 -4.13 20.88
CA GLY A 67 -20.44 -2.86 20.26
C GLY A 67 -19.14 -2.30 20.83
N LEU A 68 -18.12 -2.12 19.98
CA LEU A 68 -16.86 -1.45 20.36
C LEU A 68 -17.17 -0.02 20.85
N LYS A 69 -17.02 0.21 22.16
CA LYS A 69 -17.08 1.56 22.74
C LYS A 69 -15.67 2.15 22.76
N ILE A 70 -15.40 3.00 21.77
CA ILE A 70 -14.10 3.67 21.62
C ILE A 70 -14.30 5.17 21.75
N ARG A 71 -13.48 5.84 22.56
CA ARG A 71 -13.49 7.30 22.61
C ARG A 71 -12.84 7.83 21.33
N PRO A 72 -13.44 8.79 20.61
CA PRO A 72 -12.76 9.44 19.50
C PRO A 72 -11.48 10.13 19.99
N PHE A 73 -10.39 10.00 19.24
CA PHE A 73 -9.14 10.71 19.49
C PHE A 73 -8.43 11.00 18.16
N GLY A 74 -7.56 12.01 18.18
CA GLY A 74 -6.60 12.25 17.11
C GLY A 74 -5.23 11.74 17.55
N ALA A 75 -4.63 10.83 16.78
CA ALA A 75 -3.25 10.42 16.97
C ALA A 75 -2.39 10.96 15.84
N HIS A 76 -1.30 11.62 16.21
CA HIS A 76 -0.27 12.08 15.28
C HIS A 76 1.09 11.91 15.97
N GLY A 77 1.96 11.07 15.42
CA GLY A 77 3.31 10.94 15.95
C GLY A 77 4.07 9.73 15.43
N VAL A 78 5.41 9.82 15.48
CA VAL A 78 6.27 8.63 15.46
C VAL A 78 6.19 8.00 16.83
N ASP A 79 5.87 6.72 16.87
CA ASP A 79 5.98 5.88 18.05
C ASP A 79 6.99 4.77 17.75
N MET A 80 8.22 4.92 18.27
CA MET A 80 9.31 3.97 18.03
C MET A 80 9.10 2.65 18.79
N SER A 81 8.13 2.57 19.71
CA SER A 81 7.73 1.31 20.36
C SER A 81 6.45 0.72 19.77
N ASP A 82 5.91 1.31 18.69
CA ASP A 82 4.75 0.78 17.99
C ASP A 82 5.06 -0.61 17.41
N PHE A 83 4.26 -1.60 17.83
CA PHE A 83 4.46 -2.99 17.45
C PHE A 83 4.44 -3.20 15.93
N PHE A 84 3.50 -2.57 15.22
CA PHE A 84 3.43 -2.69 13.77
C PHE A 84 4.64 -2.02 13.13
N ALA A 85 4.95 -0.78 13.48
CA ALA A 85 6.04 -0.03 12.88
C ALA A 85 7.39 -0.75 13.06
N THR A 86 7.63 -1.33 14.23
CA THR A 86 8.85 -2.09 14.55
C THR A 86 8.92 -3.48 13.91
N SER A 87 7.80 -4.19 13.79
CA SER A 87 7.81 -5.61 13.39
C SER A 87 7.49 -5.84 11.92
N HIS A 88 6.72 -4.95 11.31
CA HIS A 88 6.11 -5.17 9.99
C HIS A 88 6.10 -3.93 9.11
N GLY A 89 6.25 -2.75 9.72
CA GLY A 89 5.90 -1.47 9.15
C GLY A 89 6.55 -1.24 7.79
N THR A 90 7.83 -0.87 7.78
CA THR A 90 8.56 -0.52 6.56
C THR A 90 8.49 -1.65 5.52
N THR A 91 8.66 -2.90 5.95
CA THR A 91 8.61 -4.07 5.06
C THR A 91 7.27 -4.22 4.33
N SER A 92 6.13 -3.90 4.98
CA SER A 92 4.81 -4.00 4.34
C SER A 92 4.66 -2.92 3.25
N PHE A 93 5.11 -1.70 3.51
CA PHE A 93 5.11 -0.60 2.52
C PHE A 93 6.06 -0.90 1.35
N ASP A 94 7.26 -1.41 1.64
CA ASP A 94 8.24 -1.79 0.62
C ASP A 94 7.69 -2.88 -0.29
N THR A 95 7.21 -3.97 0.31
CA THR A 95 6.61 -5.10 -0.37
C THR A 95 5.44 -4.67 -1.23
N PHE A 96 4.50 -3.91 -0.67
CA PHE A 96 3.37 -3.41 -1.44
C PHE A 96 3.80 -2.54 -2.62
N SER A 97 4.73 -1.60 -2.42
CA SER A 97 5.18 -0.70 -3.49
C SER A 97 5.86 -1.47 -4.64
N ILE A 98 6.66 -2.49 -4.32
CA ILE A 98 7.33 -3.33 -5.31
C ILE A 98 6.30 -4.15 -6.09
N TYR A 99 5.36 -4.79 -5.40
CA TYR A 99 4.37 -5.64 -6.06
C TYR A 99 3.31 -4.85 -6.83
N MET A 100 2.98 -3.62 -6.41
CA MET A 100 2.16 -2.69 -7.19
C MET A 100 2.85 -2.33 -8.51
N CYS A 101 4.15 -2.01 -8.45
CA CYS A 101 4.94 -1.76 -9.64
C CYS A 101 4.97 -3.00 -10.56
N ASN A 102 5.18 -4.19 -10.00
CA ASN A 102 5.19 -5.44 -10.76
C ASN A 102 3.82 -5.73 -11.39
N LEU A 103 2.73 -5.44 -10.70
CA LEU A 103 1.37 -5.59 -11.23
C LEU A 103 1.18 -4.74 -12.49
N GLY A 104 1.60 -3.47 -12.45
CA GLY A 104 1.54 -2.59 -13.63
C GLY A 104 2.34 -3.13 -14.81
N LEU A 105 3.54 -3.68 -14.56
CA LEU A 105 4.36 -4.30 -15.61
C LEU A 105 3.73 -5.56 -16.19
N LEU A 106 3.11 -6.40 -15.35
CA LEU A 106 2.42 -7.62 -15.78
C LEU A 106 1.19 -7.30 -16.62
N ILE A 107 0.41 -6.28 -16.23
CA ILE A 107 -0.75 -5.82 -17.00
C ILE A 107 -0.28 -5.29 -18.36
N GLY A 108 0.76 -4.45 -18.41
CA GLY A 108 1.28 -3.96 -19.68
C GLY A 108 1.83 -5.07 -20.58
N LEU A 109 2.48 -6.09 -20.01
CA LEU A 109 2.93 -7.25 -20.78
C LEU A 109 1.72 -8.04 -21.32
N LYS A 110 0.66 -8.19 -20.53
CA LYS A 110 -0.57 -8.84 -20.97
C LYS A 110 -1.21 -8.08 -22.13
N GLU A 111 -1.31 -6.75 -22.06
CA GLU A 111 -1.86 -5.94 -23.15
C GLU A 111 -1.11 -6.14 -24.48
N LEU A 112 0.22 -6.26 -24.42
CA LEU A 112 1.03 -6.56 -25.61
C LEU A 112 0.77 -7.97 -26.15
N MET A 113 0.66 -8.97 -25.28
CA MET A 113 0.34 -10.34 -25.68
C MET A 113 -1.06 -10.44 -26.29
N ASP A 114 -2.06 -9.78 -25.69
CA ASP A 114 -3.43 -9.74 -26.18
C ASP A 114 -3.57 -9.00 -27.53
N SER A 115 -2.58 -8.18 -27.91
CA SER A 115 -2.53 -7.50 -29.21
C SER A 115 -2.11 -8.41 -30.39
N GLY A 116 -1.86 -9.71 -30.12
CA GLY A 116 -1.43 -10.69 -31.12
C GLY A 116 0.08 -10.72 -31.36
N GLN A 117 0.88 -10.05 -30.52
CA GLN A 117 2.34 -10.13 -30.63
C GLN A 117 2.86 -11.47 -30.13
N SER A 118 3.57 -12.20 -30.98
CA SER A 118 4.24 -13.44 -30.58
C SER A 118 5.30 -13.19 -29.51
N TYR A 119 5.52 -14.16 -28.63
CA TYR A 119 6.57 -14.10 -27.61
C TYR A 119 7.96 -13.78 -28.19
N LYS A 120 8.27 -14.35 -29.36
CA LYS A 120 9.54 -14.09 -30.04
C LYS A 120 9.68 -12.61 -30.44
N ALA A 121 8.61 -12.02 -31.00
CA ALA A 121 8.61 -10.60 -31.37
C ALA A 121 8.78 -9.69 -30.14
N LEU A 122 8.14 -10.03 -29.01
CA LEU A 122 8.30 -9.29 -27.75
C LEU A 122 9.76 -9.35 -27.24
N MET A 123 10.42 -10.50 -27.38
CA MET A 123 11.82 -10.66 -26.99
C MET A 123 12.79 -9.92 -27.92
N ASP A 124 12.50 -9.90 -29.21
CA ASP A 124 13.33 -9.22 -30.21
C ASP A 124 13.21 -7.68 -30.11
N ASP A 125 12.09 -7.14 -29.61
CA ASP A 125 11.90 -5.70 -29.36
C ASP A 125 11.62 -5.37 -27.87
N TYR A 126 12.62 -5.67 -27.02
CA TYR A 126 12.54 -5.38 -25.59
C TYR A 126 12.34 -3.88 -25.26
N LYS A 127 12.67 -2.97 -26.19
CA LYS A 127 12.51 -1.52 -25.99
C LYS A 127 11.04 -1.12 -26.04
N VAL A 128 10.30 -1.65 -27.02
CA VAL A 128 8.84 -1.46 -27.11
C VAL A 128 8.17 -2.04 -25.88
N VAL A 129 8.53 -3.27 -25.47
CA VAL A 129 8.01 -3.90 -24.25
C VAL A 129 8.26 -3.02 -23.02
N LYS A 130 9.52 -2.60 -22.82
CA LYS A 130 9.89 -1.74 -21.69
C LYS A 130 9.12 -0.43 -21.69
N SER A 131 8.97 0.22 -22.84
CA SER A 131 8.26 1.50 -22.95
C SER A 131 6.79 1.35 -22.62
N HIS A 132 6.10 0.37 -23.21
CA HIS A 132 4.68 0.12 -22.99
C HIS A 132 4.39 -0.26 -21.54
N CYS A 133 5.11 -1.25 -20.99
CA CYS A 133 4.90 -1.69 -19.61
C CYS A 133 5.15 -0.56 -18.61
N LYS A 134 6.13 0.31 -18.88
CA LYS A 134 6.38 1.47 -18.02
C LYS A 134 5.25 2.50 -18.09
N GLN A 135 4.71 2.79 -19.28
CA GLN A 135 3.56 3.69 -19.42
C GLN A 135 2.31 3.15 -18.68
N VAL A 136 2.05 1.86 -18.79
CA VAL A 136 0.95 1.20 -18.06
C VAL A 136 1.17 1.27 -16.55
N GLN A 137 2.39 1.00 -16.08
CA GLN A 137 2.76 1.14 -14.67
C GLN A 137 2.54 2.56 -14.16
N GLU A 138 3.01 3.59 -14.88
CA GLU A 138 2.88 5.00 -14.48
C GLU A 138 1.41 5.47 -14.48
N LYS A 139 0.57 4.88 -15.32
CA LYS A 139 -0.87 5.15 -15.32
C LYS A 139 -1.62 4.46 -14.17
N LEU A 140 -1.21 3.23 -13.83
CA LEU A 140 -1.89 2.39 -12.84
C LEU A 140 -1.47 2.70 -11.40
N VAL A 141 -0.18 2.92 -11.17
CA VAL A 141 0.41 2.99 -9.84
C VAL A 141 0.46 4.45 -9.39
N PRO A 142 -0.13 4.80 -8.23
CA PRO A 142 -0.07 6.16 -7.72
C PRO A 142 1.37 6.68 -7.57
N GLU A 143 1.55 7.98 -7.80
CA GLU A 143 2.86 8.64 -7.83
C GLU A 143 3.64 8.42 -6.53
N GLU A 144 2.96 8.54 -5.39
CA GLU A 144 3.53 8.34 -4.07
C GLU A 144 4.13 6.94 -3.87
N VAL A 145 3.49 5.91 -4.45
CA VAL A 145 3.97 4.52 -4.42
C VAL A 145 5.18 4.36 -5.34
N LEU A 146 5.18 4.99 -6.52
CA LEU A 146 6.31 4.99 -7.45
C LEU A 146 7.53 5.69 -6.83
N VAL A 147 7.33 6.84 -6.17
CA VAL A 147 8.39 7.56 -5.48
C VAL A 147 8.94 6.73 -4.34
N TRP A 148 8.09 6.13 -3.51
CA TRP A 148 8.54 5.25 -2.43
C TRP A 148 9.35 4.07 -2.95
N ARG A 149 8.85 3.37 -3.99
CA ARG A 149 9.57 2.25 -4.60
C ARG A 149 10.96 2.67 -5.11
N ASN A 150 11.05 3.86 -5.70
CA ASN A 150 12.26 4.37 -6.34
C ASN A 150 13.22 5.09 -5.41
N LYS A 151 12.80 5.47 -4.21
CA LYS A 151 13.62 6.21 -3.26
C LYS A 151 13.90 5.42 -1.99
N VAL A 152 13.07 4.45 -1.63
CA VAL A 152 13.15 3.71 -0.35
C VAL A 152 13.20 2.21 -0.60
N ALA A 153 12.20 1.62 -1.25
CA ALA A 153 12.04 0.16 -1.22
C ALA A 153 13.03 -0.62 -2.09
N ALA A 154 13.19 -0.24 -3.37
CA ALA A 154 13.97 -1.00 -4.34
C ALA A 154 15.30 -0.32 -4.70
N HIS A 155 15.31 1.01 -4.73
CA HIS A 155 16.47 1.83 -5.05
C HIS A 155 16.58 2.91 -3.98
N TYR A 156 17.31 2.63 -2.90
CA TYR A 156 17.55 3.66 -1.89
C TYR A 156 18.16 4.88 -2.56
N ALA A 157 17.56 6.07 -2.38
CA ALA A 157 18.07 7.29 -3.00
C ALA A 157 19.54 7.53 -2.64
N LEU A 158 19.97 7.12 -1.43
CA LEU A 158 21.36 7.16 -1.01
C LEU A 158 22.31 6.34 -1.92
N ALA A 159 21.85 5.23 -2.48
CA ALA A 159 22.65 4.33 -3.32
C ALA A 159 22.44 4.58 -4.84
N ASP A 160 21.28 5.08 -5.24
CA ASP A 160 20.90 5.40 -6.63
C ASP A 160 20.37 6.83 -6.72
N ALA A 161 21.22 7.79 -6.37
CA ALA A 161 20.85 9.21 -6.31
C ALA A 161 20.56 9.76 -7.71
N ARG A 162 19.44 10.48 -7.84
CA ARG A 162 19.08 11.24 -9.04
C ARG A 162 19.54 12.68 -8.93
N LYS A 163 19.60 13.38 -10.06
CA LYS A 163 20.09 14.76 -10.15
C LYS A 163 19.30 15.74 -9.27
N ASP A 164 18.04 15.45 -9.02
CA ASP A 164 17.09 16.24 -8.24
C ASP A 164 17.00 15.83 -6.77
N ASP A 165 17.70 14.77 -6.35
CA ASP A 165 17.74 14.36 -4.94
C ASP A 165 18.56 15.32 -4.10
N ASN A 166 17.95 15.78 -3.01
CA ASN A 166 18.61 16.61 -2.01
C ASN A 166 19.05 15.77 -0.79
N LEU A 167 19.90 16.34 0.06
CA LEU A 167 20.50 15.58 1.16
C LEU A 167 19.45 15.07 2.16
N ALA A 168 18.37 15.84 2.36
CA ALA A 168 17.24 15.43 3.18
C ALA A 168 16.53 14.17 2.64
N THR A 169 16.31 14.09 1.32
CA THR A 169 15.75 12.91 0.65
C THR A 169 16.69 11.70 0.79
N LEU A 170 18.00 11.90 0.59
CA LEU A 170 18.98 10.82 0.73
C LEU A 170 18.98 10.26 2.16
N MET A 171 18.94 11.10 3.19
CA MET A 171 18.89 10.65 4.58
C MET A 171 17.56 9.97 4.92
N GLN A 172 16.43 10.54 4.48
CA GLN A 172 15.13 9.95 4.74
C GLN A 172 14.98 8.60 4.04
N SER A 173 15.60 8.38 2.89
CA SER A 173 15.51 7.11 2.15
C SER A 173 15.92 5.89 2.97
N VAL A 174 16.88 6.03 3.87
CA VAL A 174 17.42 4.93 4.69
C VAL A 174 16.88 4.90 6.12
N ASN A 175 16.11 5.92 6.50
CA ASN A 175 15.54 6.07 7.84
C ASN A 175 14.04 6.41 7.79
N SER A 176 13.32 5.82 6.83
CA SER A 176 11.87 6.01 6.75
C SER A 176 11.15 5.05 7.69
N TRP A 177 10.31 5.61 8.55
CA TRP A 177 9.54 4.88 9.56
C TRP A 177 8.05 5.12 9.37
N PRO A 178 7.19 4.08 9.46
CA PRO A 178 5.75 4.27 9.43
C PRO A 178 5.23 4.91 10.69
N CYS A 179 4.18 5.71 10.55
CA CYS A 179 3.62 6.52 11.61
C CYS A 179 2.11 6.33 11.61
N TYR A 180 1.52 6.23 12.79
CA TYR A 180 0.08 6.19 12.90
C TYR A 180 -0.45 7.63 12.94
N SER A 181 -1.17 8.04 11.90
CA SER A 181 -1.70 9.40 11.74
C SER A 181 -3.19 9.37 11.41
N GLY A 182 -3.98 10.02 12.27
CA GLY A 182 -5.44 10.01 12.22
C GLY A 182 -6.00 8.62 12.49
N SER A 183 -6.09 7.80 11.45
CA SER A 183 -6.64 6.43 11.51
C SER A 183 -5.89 5.45 10.63
N TYR A 184 -4.72 5.85 10.12
CA TYR A 184 -3.96 5.11 9.14
C TYR A 184 -2.50 5.00 9.55
N TYR A 185 -1.86 3.90 9.19
CA TYR A 185 -0.41 3.89 9.10
C TYR A 185 0.00 4.56 7.78
N ALA A 186 0.94 5.49 7.87
CA ALA A 186 1.50 6.21 6.73
C ALA A 186 3.01 6.29 6.83
N VAL A 187 3.69 6.29 5.69
CA VAL A 187 5.11 6.59 5.58
C VAL A 187 5.31 7.95 4.94
N GLY A 188 6.48 8.56 5.08
CA GLY A 188 6.74 9.91 4.53
C GLY A 188 6.02 11.05 5.26
N ALA A 189 5.29 10.75 6.35
CA ALA A 189 4.58 11.73 7.17
C ALA A 189 5.53 12.71 7.88
N PHE A 190 6.75 12.27 8.21
CA PHE A 190 7.79 13.14 8.76
C PHE A 190 8.60 13.72 7.61
N LYS A 191 8.43 15.02 7.37
CA LYS A 191 9.26 15.76 6.42
C LYS A 191 10.62 16.04 7.07
N PHE A 192 11.62 15.27 6.63
CA PHE A 192 12.99 15.48 7.05
C PHE A 192 13.52 16.76 6.39
N GLY A 193 14.15 17.63 7.18
CA GLY A 193 14.76 18.87 6.70
C GLY A 193 16.21 18.97 7.16
N LEU A 194 17.09 19.49 6.29
CA LEU A 194 18.50 19.73 6.61
C LEU A 194 18.97 21.01 5.92
N GLY A 195 19.17 22.08 6.69
CA GLY A 195 19.40 23.41 6.11
C GLY A 195 18.16 23.86 5.33
N ASP A 196 18.36 24.23 4.06
CA ASP A 196 17.28 24.64 3.14
C ASP A 196 16.63 23.45 2.41
N ASP A 197 17.20 22.25 2.54
CA ASP A 197 16.68 21.05 1.89
C ASP A 197 15.53 20.44 2.69
N VAL A 198 14.41 20.15 2.01
CA VAL A 198 13.28 19.37 2.54
C VAL A 198 13.11 18.12 1.71
N SER A 199 12.95 16.97 2.37
CA SER A 199 12.78 15.69 1.69
C SER A 199 11.55 15.66 0.79
N GLN A 200 11.76 15.11 -0.40
CA GLN A 200 10.78 14.98 -1.47
C GLN A 200 9.91 13.72 -1.33
N ILE A 201 10.20 12.82 -0.38
CA ILE A 201 9.41 11.59 -0.18
C ILE A 201 8.00 11.98 0.30
N PRO A 202 6.93 11.70 -0.46
CA PRO A 202 5.57 12.09 -0.11
C PRO A 202 5.02 11.24 1.03
N GLU A 203 4.08 11.80 1.79
CA GLU A 203 3.30 11.01 2.73
C GLU A 203 2.34 10.10 1.97
N TRP A 204 2.25 8.83 2.35
CA TRP A 204 1.18 7.97 1.85
C TRP A 204 0.84 6.83 2.80
N SER A 205 -0.38 6.31 2.65
CA SER A 205 -0.89 5.16 3.39
C SER A 205 -1.24 4.03 2.42
N LEU A 206 -0.76 2.84 2.73
CA LEU A 206 -1.00 1.64 1.94
C LEU A 206 -2.49 1.32 1.82
N THR A 207 -3.24 1.35 2.92
CA THR A 207 -4.66 0.99 2.90
C THR A 207 -5.51 2.05 2.22
N LYS A 208 -5.15 3.35 2.31
CA LYS A 208 -5.80 4.41 1.52
C LYS A 208 -5.61 4.21 0.02
N VAL A 209 -4.37 3.92 -0.40
CA VAL A 209 -4.07 3.63 -1.80
C VAL A 209 -4.81 2.39 -2.28
N TYR A 210 -4.88 1.34 -1.45
CA TYR A 210 -5.63 0.15 -1.80
C TYR A 210 -7.12 0.45 -2.01
N ASP A 211 -7.74 1.19 -1.06
CA ASP A 211 -9.15 1.56 -1.14
C ASP A 211 -9.45 2.45 -2.36
N SER A 212 -8.55 3.39 -2.71
CA SER A 212 -8.76 4.27 -3.88
C SER A 212 -8.67 3.54 -5.22
N LEU A 213 -8.00 2.38 -5.24
CA LEU A 213 -7.88 1.51 -6.41
C LEU A 213 -9.01 0.47 -6.47
N CYS A 214 -9.93 0.46 -5.50
CA CYS A 214 -11.14 -0.37 -5.53
C CYS A 214 -12.31 0.43 -6.14
N PRO A 215 -13.14 -0.18 -7.01
CA PRO A 215 -13.08 -1.56 -7.48
C PRO A 215 -12.21 -1.78 -8.73
N ASP A 216 -11.64 -0.71 -9.29
CA ASP A 216 -11.08 -0.69 -10.65
C ASP A 216 -9.90 -1.65 -10.85
N VAL A 217 -8.98 -1.70 -9.90
CA VAL A 217 -7.83 -2.60 -9.91
C VAL A 217 -8.09 -3.84 -9.06
N PHE A 218 -8.71 -3.63 -7.90
CA PHE A 218 -8.98 -4.67 -6.90
C PHE A 218 -10.47 -4.87 -6.70
N SER A 219 -10.93 -6.12 -6.83
CA SER A 219 -12.33 -6.49 -6.63
C SER A 219 -12.71 -6.75 -5.17
N LYS A 220 -11.73 -6.95 -4.28
CA LYS A 220 -11.94 -7.32 -2.88
C LYS A 220 -11.73 -6.10 -1.98
N PRO A 221 -12.80 -5.48 -1.42
CA PRO A 221 -12.62 -4.36 -0.51
C PRO A 221 -11.97 -4.81 0.81
N LEU A 222 -11.34 -3.86 1.51
CA LEU A 222 -10.88 -4.07 2.88
C LEU A 222 -12.06 -3.98 3.87
N PRO A 223 -11.94 -4.59 5.06
CA PRO A 223 -12.80 -4.25 6.18
C PRO A 223 -12.75 -2.75 6.48
N SER A 224 -13.85 -2.22 6.99
CA SER A 224 -13.96 -0.80 7.35
C SER A 224 -12.82 -0.37 8.29
N ASN A 225 -12.30 0.83 8.04
CA ASN A 225 -11.41 1.50 8.97
C ASN A 225 -12.25 1.98 10.17
N LEU A 226 -11.99 1.42 11.36
CA LEU A 226 -12.77 1.77 12.55
C LEU A 226 -12.66 3.27 12.87
N GLY A 227 -11.45 3.83 12.76
CA GLY A 227 -11.23 5.24 13.07
C GLY A 227 -12.07 6.19 12.22
N GLU A 228 -12.12 5.96 10.91
CA GLU A 228 -12.97 6.74 10.02
C GLU A 228 -14.46 6.48 10.26
N THR A 229 -14.86 5.22 10.49
CA THR A 229 -16.27 4.88 10.81
C THR A 229 -16.76 5.59 12.06
N PHE A 230 -15.97 5.60 13.14
CA PHE A 230 -16.35 6.26 14.39
C PHE A 230 -16.33 7.79 14.27
N LYS A 231 -15.39 8.38 13.53
CA LYS A 231 -15.39 9.83 13.25
C LYS A 231 -16.65 10.25 12.52
N ALA A 232 -17.01 9.53 11.45
CA ALA A 232 -18.20 9.82 10.66
C ALA A 232 -19.50 9.73 11.50
N ALA A 233 -19.59 8.74 12.40
CA ALA A 233 -20.72 8.61 13.31
C ALA A 233 -20.85 9.84 14.25
N VAL A 234 -19.74 10.29 14.83
CA VAL A 234 -19.72 11.47 15.72
C VAL A 234 -20.06 12.76 14.98
N GLU A 235 -19.59 12.93 13.75
CA GLU A 235 -19.92 14.11 12.93
C GLU A 235 -21.41 14.15 12.56
N LYS A 236 -22.00 12.98 12.28
CA LYS A 236 -23.44 12.85 12.03
C LYS A 236 -24.27 13.21 13.26
N GLU A 237 -23.91 12.73 14.45
CA GLU A 237 -24.63 13.07 15.69
C GLU A 237 -24.58 14.58 15.97
N LYS A 238 -23.44 15.24 15.70
CA LYS A 238 -23.31 16.70 15.88
C LYS A 238 -24.18 17.50 14.92
N SER A 239 -24.29 17.07 13.66
CA SER A 239 -25.11 17.78 12.67
C SER A 239 -26.60 17.64 12.97
N GLU A 240 -27.03 16.47 13.46
CA GLU A 240 -28.41 16.22 13.90
C GLU A 240 -28.78 16.99 15.18
N ALA A 241 -27.84 17.19 16.11
CA ALA A 241 -28.07 17.95 17.34
C ALA A 241 -28.17 19.48 17.14
N THR A 242 -27.82 19.97 15.95
CA THR A 242 -27.83 21.41 15.62
C THR A 242 -29.06 21.80 14.77
N GLN A 243 -29.92 20.85 14.42
CA GLN A 243 -31.20 21.04 13.71
C GLN A 243 -32.37 21.05 14.70
#